data_AF-A0A5C5G7E8-F1
#
_entry.id   AF-A0A5C5G7E8-F1
#
_cell.length_a   1.000
_cell.length_b   1.000
_cell.length_c   1.000
_cell.angle_alpha   90.00
_cell.angle_beta   90.00
_cell.angle_gamma   90.00
#
_symmetry.space_group_name_H-M   'P 1'
#
loop_
_entity.id
_entity.type
_entity.pdbx_description
1 polymer ?
#
loop_
_entity_poly.entity_id
_entity_poly.type
_entity_poly.pdbx_seq_one_letter_code
_entity_poly.pdbx_strand_id
1 'polypeptide(L)'
;MDSFLILMGIGFTTLLLAVVIYLMWILFLWPFVEAVSLTRMMREYWRINGCKRGAWRTIRLFFTWYAETVFGRRFEAIHSRGWRWEAVGKWWVYKEESGE
;
A
#
# COMPACT_ATOMS: atom_id res chain seq x y z
N MET A 1 -46.05 4.88 15.67
CA MET A 1 -45.26 5.66 14.68
C MET A 1 -43.79 5.74 15.10
N ASP A 2 -43.51 5.77 16.40
CA ASP A 2 -42.16 5.92 16.96
C ASP A 2 -41.21 4.76 16.61
N SER A 3 -41.69 3.51 16.61
CA SER A 3 -40.86 2.35 16.27
C SER A 3 -40.32 2.39 14.84
N PHE A 4 -41.09 2.95 13.89
CA PHE A 4 -40.66 3.09 12.49
C PHE A 4 -39.58 4.16 12.33
N LEU A 5 -39.75 5.30 13.00
CA LEU A 5 -38.75 6.38 13.04
C LEU A 5 -37.44 5.91 13.69
N ILE A 6 -37.52 5.13 14.77
CA ILE A 6 -36.34 4.55 15.44
C ILE A 6 -35.61 3.57 14.51
N LEU A 7 -36.34 2.68 13.83
CA LEU A 7 -35.76 1.69 12.90
C LEU A 7 -35.06 2.37 11.71
N MET A 8 -35.68 3.40 11.14
CA MET A 8 -35.09 4.19 10.05
C MET A 8 -33.85 4.96 10.52
N GLY A 9 -33.88 5.51 11.75
CA GLY A 9 -32.72 6.16 12.36
C GLY A 9 -31.52 5.22 12.56
N ILE A 10 -31.77 4.00 13.03
CA ILE A 10 -30.74 2.96 13.18
C ILE A 10 -30.21 2.52 11.80
N GLY A 11 -31.10 2.31 10.83
CA GLY A 11 -30.71 1.92 9.47
C GLY A 11 -29.81 2.98 8.82
N PHE A 12 -30.18 4.25 8.93
CA PHE A 12 -29.40 5.36 8.37
C PHE A 12 -28.04 5.52 9.03
N THR A 13 -27.97 5.46 10.37
CA THR A 13 -26.69 5.54 11.09
C THR A 13 -25.77 4.36 10.79
N THR A 14 -26.32 3.15 10.66
CA THR A 14 -25.56 1.96 10.26
C THR A 14 -25.00 2.10 8.85
N LEU A 15 -25.79 2.64 7.91
CA LEU A 15 -25.37 2.86 6.54
C LEU A 15 -24.26 3.92 6.46
N LEU A 16 -24.40 5.03 7.19
CA LEU A 16 -23.35 6.03 7.30
C LEU A 16 -22.06 5.43 7.88
N LEU A 17 -22.17 4.62 8.92
CA LEU A 17 -21.02 3.96 9.54
C LEU A 17 -20.35 2.98 8.58
N ALA A 18 -21.12 2.23 7.78
CA ALA A 18 -20.58 1.36 6.74
C ALA A 18 -19.81 2.14 5.66
N VAL A 19 -20.33 3.30 5.24
CA VAL A 19 -19.63 4.19 4.30
C VAL A 19 -18.32 4.70 4.88
N VAL A 20 -18.30 5.12 6.15
CA VAL A 20 -17.08 5.58 6.82
C VAL A 20 -16.06 4.44 6.91
N ILE A 21 -16.46 3.24 7.31
CA ILE A 21 -15.58 2.07 7.35
C ILE A 21 -15.01 1.76 5.96
N TYR A 22 -15.85 1.81 4.92
CA TYR A 22 -15.43 1.57 3.55
C TYR A 22 -14.42 2.61 3.06
N LEU A 23 -14.63 3.89 3.39
CA LEU A 23 -13.67 4.95 3.09
C LEU A 23 -12.36 4.73 3.86
N MET A 24 -12.41 4.35 5.14
CA MET A 24 -11.21 4.04 5.90
C MET A 24 -10.43 2.85 5.31
N TRP A 25 -11.14 1.84 4.81
CA TRP A 25 -10.52 0.70 4.12
C TRP A 25 -9.74 1.15 2.88
N ILE A 26 -10.35 1.97 2.01
CA ILE A 26 -9.71 2.44 0.78
C ILE A 26 -8.59 3.45 1.07
N LEU A 27 -8.76 4.32 2.07
CA LEU A 27 -7.82 5.42 2.33
C LEU A 27 -6.63 5.04 3.22
N PHE A 28 -6.73 3.96 4.01
CA PHE A 28 -5.67 3.58 4.94
C PHE A 28 -5.23 2.13 4.76
N LEU A 29 -6.16 1.17 4.69
CA LEU A 29 -5.77 -0.23 4.63
C LEU A 29 -5.22 -0.62 3.26
N TRP A 30 -5.83 -0.13 2.18
CA TRP A 30 -5.31 -0.42 0.84
C TRP A 30 -3.89 0.17 0.62
N PRO A 31 -3.62 1.46 0.96
CA PRO A 31 -2.27 2.03 0.94
C PRO A 31 -1.26 1.28 1.80
N PHE A 32 -1.70 0.69 2.92
CA PHE A 32 -0.86 -0.17 3.76
C PHE A 32 -0.39 -1.40 3.00
N VAL A 33 -1.31 -2.10 2.32
CA VAL A 33 -0.98 -3.30 1.53
C VAL A 33 -0.04 -2.96 0.36
N GLU A 34 -0.27 -1.83 -0.32
CA GLU A 34 0.61 -1.32 -1.37
C GLU A 34 2.02 -1.05 -0.85
N ALA A 35 2.14 -0.32 0.27
CA ALA A 35 3.42 -0.01 0.90
C ALA A 35 4.18 -1.26 1.35
N VAL A 36 3.48 -2.28 1.88
CA VAL A 36 4.10 -3.58 2.22
C VAL A 36 4.67 -4.24 0.96
N SER A 37 3.93 -4.22 -0.14
CA SER A 37 4.36 -4.84 -1.40
C SER A 37 5.61 -4.15 -1.99
N LEU A 38 5.66 -2.82 -1.96
CA LEU A 38 6.82 -2.02 -2.39
C LEU A 38 8.04 -2.27 -1.49
N THR A 39 7.82 -2.35 -0.18
CA THR A 39 8.89 -2.64 0.79
C THR A 39 9.46 -4.05 0.57
N ARG A 40 8.61 -5.03 0.26
CA ARG A 40 9.04 -6.40 -0.06
C ARG A 40 9.85 -6.44 -1.35
N MET A 41 9.40 -5.76 -2.40
CA MET A 41 10.14 -5.66 -3.66
C MET A 41 11.51 -5.02 -3.45
N MET A 42 11.58 -3.90 -2.71
CA MET A 42 12.85 -3.22 -2.45
C MET A 42 13.81 -4.07 -1.60
N ARG A 43 13.27 -4.88 -0.68
CA ARG A 43 14.06 -5.86 0.08
C ARG A 43 14.68 -6.91 -0.83
N GLU A 44 13.93 -7.41 -1.81
CA GLU A 44 14.45 -8.41 -2.76
C GLU A 44 15.51 -7.79 -3.70
N TYR A 45 15.28 -6.55 -4.15
CA TYR A 45 16.30 -5.78 -4.87
C TYR A 45 17.60 -5.60 -4.08
N TRP A 46 17.52 -5.26 -2.79
CA TRP A 46 18.72 -5.17 -1.96
C TRP A 46 19.39 -6.52 -1.71
N ARG A 47 18.61 -7.59 -1.59
CA ARG A 47 19.15 -8.95 -1.47
C ARG A 47 19.96 -9.32 -2.72
N ILE A 48 19.45 -9.01 -3.91
CA ILE A 48 20.15 -9.25 -5.18
C ILE A 48 21.42 -8.42 -5.27
N ASN A 49 21.38 -7.15 -4.84
CA ASN A 49 22.55 -6.26 -4.86
C ASN A 49 23.51 -6.45 -3.65
N GLY A 50 23.34 -7.49 -2.84
CA GLY A 50 24.23 -7.80 -1.70
C GLY A 50 24.24 -6.75 -0.58
N CYS A 51 23.31 -5.80 -0.58
CA CYS A 51 23.31 -4.65 0.33
C CYS A 51 22.61 -5.04 1.65
N LYS A 52 23.38 -5.42 2.67
CA LYS A 52 22.85 -5.69 4.03
C LYS A 52 22.46 -4.36 4.70
N ARG A 53 21.21 -3.94 4.53
CA ARG A 53 20.64 -2.78 5.25
C ARG A 53 19.89 -3.25 6.50
N GLY A 54 20.12 -2.53 7.61
CA GLY A 54 19.48 -2.82 8.90
C GLY A 54 17.96 -2.60 8.88
N ALA A 55 17.25 -3.33 9.75
CA ALA A 55 15.79 -3.33 9.84
C ALA A 55 15.18 -1.92 9.96
N TRP A 56 15.85 -1.01 10.67
CA TRP A 56 15.43 0.39 10.82
C TRP A 56 15.25 1.12 9.48
N ARG A 57 16.14 0.85 8.51
CA ARG A 57 16.10 1.50 7.20
C ARG A 57 14.96 0.96 6.35
N THR A 58 14.60 -0.31 6.51
CA THR A 58 13.43 -0.95 5.89
C THR A 58 12.13 -0.39 6.47
N ILE A 59 12.06 -0.21 7.79
CA ILE A 59 10.91 0.40 8.46
C ILE A 59 10.71 1.84 7.98
N ARG A 60 11.79 2.63 7.94
CA ARG A 60 11.73 4.00 7.42
C ARG A 60 11.25 4.04 5.97
N LEU A 61 11.75 3.14 5.12
CA LEU A 61 11.34 3.02 3.73
C LEU A 61 9.85 2.66 3.62
N PHE A 62 9.36 1.73 4.44
CA PHE A 62 7.93 1.39 4.51
C PHE A 62 7.08 2.61 4.82
N PHE A 63 7.45 3.40 5.83
CA PHE A 63 6.72 4.64 6.17
C PHE A 63 6.75 5.66 5.05
N THR A 64 7.88 5.79 4.33
CA THR A 64 7.97 6.67 3.16
C THR A 64 7.00 6.23 2.06
N TRP A 65 6.99 4.94 1.70
CA TRP A 65 6.04 4.41 0.72
C TRP A 65 4.59 4.53 1.18
N TYR A 66 4.31 4.29 2.47
CA TYR A 66 2.98 4.44 3.03
C TYR A 66 2.50 5.89 3.00
N ALA A 67 3.36 6.85 3.32
CA ALA A 67 3.03 8.27 3.20
C ALA A 67 2.77 8.63 1.73
N GLU A 68 3.57 8.13 0.78
CA GLU A 68 3.33 8.37 -0.64
C GLU A 68 2.03 7.72 -1.15
N THR A 69 1.68 6.51 -0.72
CA THR A 69 0.44 5.85 -1.15
C THR A 69 -0.80 6.48 -0.51
N VAL A 70 -0.71 6.97 0.72
CA VAL A 70 -1.81 7.67 1.42
C VAL A 70 -2.01 9.10 0.91
N PHE A 71 -0.93 9.89 0.77
CA PHE A 71 -1.01 11.33 0.46
C PHE A 71 -0.77 11.68 -1.01
N GLY A 72 -0.03 10.85 -1.76
CA GLY A 72 0.44 11.13 -3.12
C GLY A 72 0.06 10.04 -4.12
N ARG A 73 -1.12 9.43 -3.93
CA ARG A 73 -1.62 8.23 -4.60
C ARG A 73 -1.24 8.20 -6.11
N ARG A 74 -0.27 7.36 -6.47
CA ARG A 74 0.10 7.08 -7.86
C ARG A 74 -0.53 5.76 -8.26
N PHE A 75 -1.49 5.80 -9.18
CA PHE A 75 -2.12 4.62 -9.79
C PHE A 75 -1.29 4.04 -10.95
N GLU A 76 -0.08 4.55 -11.15
CA GLU A 76 0.79 4.18 -12.26
C GLU A 76 1.85 3.18 -11.83
N ALA A 77 2.26 2.33 -12.78
CA ALA A 77 3.36 1.42 -12.59
C ALA A 77 4.65 2.19 -12.30
N ILE A 78 5.27 1.92 -11.16
CA ILE A 78 6.54 2.53 -10.76
C ILE A 78 7.66 1.69 -11.38
N HIS A 79 8.39 2.27 -12.32
CA HIS A 79 9.52 1.61 -12.99
C HIS A 79 10.85 2.29 -12.66
N SER A 80 11.89 1.50 -12.42
CA SER A 80 13.27 1.95 -12.26
C SER A 80 14.21 1.00 -13.00
N ARG A 81 15.49 1.40 -13.18
CA ARG A 81 16.50 0.65 -13.96
C ARG A 81 16.68 -0.81 -13.53
N GLY A 82 16.42 -1.13 -12.26
CA GLY A 82 16.59 -2.48 -11.70
C GLY A 82 15.32 -3.12 -11.14
N TRP A 83 14.16 -2.47 -11.22
CA TRP A 83 12.91 -3.02 -10.67
C TRP A 83 11.67 -2.37 -11.28
N ARG A 84 10.57 -3.10 -11.32
CA ARG A 84 9.27 -2.64 -11.80
C ARG A 84 8.18 -3.10 -10.85
N TRP A 85 7.36 -2.18 -10.40
CA TRP A 85 6.18 -2.45 -9.57
C TRP A 85 4.94 -2.00 -10.32
N GLU A 86 4.02 -2.92 -10.59
CA GLU A 86 2.75 -2.60 -11.28
C GLU A 86 1.55 -2.65 -10.33
N ALA A 87 1.55 -3.59 -9.40
CA ALA A 87 0.49 -3.74 -8.43
C ALA A 87 0.96 -4.57 -7.22
N VAL A 88 0.11 -4.64 -6.20
CA VAL A 88 0.29 -5.56 -5.07
C VAL A 88 0.51 -6.99 -5.59
N GLY A 89 1.70 -7.54 -5.35
CA GLY A 89 2.09 -8.89 -5.78
C GLY A 89 2.52 -9.02 -7.24
N LYS A 90 2.41 -7.98 -8.06
CA LYS A 90 2.94 -7.92 -9.43
C LYS A 90 4.12 -6.96 -9.49
N TRP A 91 5.28 -7.49 -9.16
CA TRP A 91 6.53 -6.76 -9.21
C TRP A 91 7.66 -7.67 -9.69
N TRP A 92 8.63 -7.07 -10.36
CA TRP A 92 9.80 -7.71 -10.91
C TRP A 92 11.04 -6.97 -10.46
N VAL A 93 12.09 -7.73 -10.19
CA VAL A 93 13.41 -7.18 -9.91
C VAL A 93 14.34 -7.75 -10.97
N TYR A 94 14.99 -6.86 -11.71
CA TYR A 94 15.95 -7.22 -12.73
C TYR A 94 17.32 -7.27 -12.06
N LYS A 95 18.05 -8.36 -12.26
CA LYS A 95 19.49 -8.37 -12.00
C LYS A 95 20.10 -7.54 -13.13
N GLU A 96 20.86 -6.49 -12.82
CA GLU A 96 21.80 -5.97 -13.80
C GLU A 96 22.77 -7.12 -14.08
N GLU A 97 22.53 -7.86 -15.16
CA GLU A 97 23.61 -8.60 -15.79
C GLU A 97 24.57 -7.51 -16.27
N SER A 98 25.66 -7.35 -15.52
CA SER A 98 26.86 -6.69 -16.00
C SER A 98 27.18 -7.31 -17.36
N GLY A 99 26.81 -6.62 -18.43
CA GLY A 99 27.35 -6.91 -19.74
C GLY A 99 28.86 -6.75 -19.64
N GLU A 100 29.54 -7.87 -19.89
CA GLU A 100 30.97 -8.03 -20.20
C GLU A 100 32.01 -7.50 -19.19
#